data_AF-A0A7Z9Y3L4-F1
#
_entry.id   AF-A0A7Z9Y3L4-F1
#
_cell.length_a   1.000
_cell.length_b   1.000
_cell.length_c   1.000
_cell.angle_alpha   90.00
_cell.angle_beta   90.00
_cell.angle_gamma   90.00
#
_symmetry.space_group_name_H-M   'P 1'
#
loop_
_entity.id
_entity.type
_entity.pdbx_description
1 polymer ?
#
loop_
_entity_poly.entity_id
_entity_poly.type
_entity_poly.pdbx_seq_one_letter_code
_entity_poly.pdbx_strand_id
1 'polypeptide(L)'
;MDIGIFLALLVGLTAGVLVALLIDSYHLGQKVKQANTNRNLTQQELDRAKMDLASVEKELAVAQNELKNLSRETSRKEVEVAALQGKLDTAAARIEALNNNLDQVNEHLDELRRDNRALQGELQAAHNENSLLRDNLQRLETQLEEAREENRAICQQVSVTEVEMKHLRQNLEDARQQLADSQHLRQKLAQAEDNLQTTQSEIEQLHSRIKALQAQIALTGKNPLEVIKGIGPTYAKRLNEYGIYTLEDLAQADPAAIAGHIDLKPWQAVYPAAWITEARTLAAKINEGE
;
A
#
# COMPACT_ATOMS: atom_id res chain seq x y z
N MET A 1 10.88 -131.95 -154.77
CA MET A 1 10.79 -131.00 -153.63
C MET A 1 12.11 -131.08 -152.87
N ASP A 2 13.23 -130.64 -153.44
CA ASP A 2 13.82 -129.28 -153.52
C ASP A 2 14.47 -128.76 -152.22
N ILE A 3 15.71 -129.21 -152.02
CA ILE A 3 16.67 -128.81 -150.97
C ILE A 3 16.96 -127.30 -150.99
N GLY A 4 16.78 -126.63 -152.13
CA GLY A 4 16.98 -125.18 -152.27
C GLY A 4 16.04 -124.33 -151.41
N ILE A 5 14.81 -124.80 -151.16
CA ILE A 5 13.83 -124.08 -150.33
C ILE A 5 14.25 -124.12 -148.85
N PHE A 6 14.82 -125.22 -148.37
CA PHE A 6 15.31 -125.36 -147.00
C PHE A 6 16.56 -124.51 -146.73
N LEU A 7 17.51 -124.44 -147.67
CA LEU A 7 18.69 -123.58 -147.56
C LEU A 7 18.32 -122.09 -147.61
N ALA A 8 17.37 -121.69 -148.46
CA ALA A 8 16.85 -120.32 -148.50
C ALA A 8 16.12 -119.94 -147.21
N LEU A 9 15.33 -120.86 -146.63
CA LEU A 9 14.70 -120.67 -145.33
C LEU A 9 15.73 -120.55 -144.20
N LEU A 10 16.77 -121.39 -144.19
CA LEU A 10 17.82 -121.34 -143.17
C LEU A 10 18.62 -120.03 -143.24
N VAL A 11 19.00 -119.57 -144.44
CA VAL A 11 19.70 -118.30 -144.66
C VAL A 11 18.80 -117.10 -144.35
N GLY A 12 17.51 -117.17 -144.68
CA GLY A 12 16.54 -116.14 -144.29
C GLY A 12 16.32 -116.07 -142.78
N LEU A 13 16.34 -117.22 -142.09
CA LEU A 13 16.19 -117.31 -140.64
C LEU A 13 17.46 -116.85 -139.93
N THR A 14 18.65 -117.21 -140.41
CA THR A 14 19.91 -116.71 -139.84
C THR A 14 20.10 -115.22 -140.10
N ALA A 15 19.77 -114.71 -141.29
CA ALA A 15 19.78 -113.27 -141.59
C ALA A 15 18.73 -112.52 -140.75
N GLY A 16 17.53 -113.08 -140.57
CA GLY A 16 16.49 -112.52 -139.70
C GLY A 16 16.91 -112.45 -138.23
N VAL A 17 17.58 -113.49 -137.72
CA VAL A 17 18.17 -113.51 -136.37
C VAL A 17 19.28 -112.47 -136.24
N LEU A 18 20.13 -112.31 -137.25
CA LEU A 18 21.23 -111.34 -137.24
C LEU A 18 20.70 -109.89 -137.26
N VAL A 19 19.65 -109.64 -138.04
CA VAL A 19 18.95 -108.35 -138.05
C VAL A 19 18.22 -108.11 -136.72
N ALA A 20 17.57 -109.12 -136.14
CA ALA A 20 16.96 -109.02 -134.82
C ALA A 20 18.00 -108.70 -133.73
N LEU A 21 19.18 -109.33 -133.77
CA LEU A 21 20.29 -109.04 -132.86
C LEU A 21 20.87 -107.63 -133.07
N LEU A 22 20.89 -107.11 -134.30
CA LEU A 22 21.30 -105.73 -134.58
C LEU A 22 20.27 -104.70 -134.10
N ILE A 23 18.98 -104.98 -134.26
CA ILE A 23 17.88 -104.17 -133.74
C ILE A 23 17.91 -104.18 -132.21
N ASP A 24 18.08 -105.37 -131.60
CA ASP A 24 18.23 -105.52 -130.16
C ASP A 24 19.50 -104.83 -129.65
N SER A 25 20.63 -104.92 -130.35
CA SER A 25 21.87 -104.21 -130.00
C SER A 25 21.71 -102.69 -130.08
N TYR A 26 21.00 -102.19 -131.10
CA TYR A 26 20.69 -100.76 -131.23
C TYR A 26 19.73 -100.29 -130.12
N HIS A 27 18.69 -101.07 -129.83
CA HIS A 27 17.72 -100.78 -128.78
C HIS A 27 18.37 -100.86 -127.38
N LEU A 28 19.27 -101.83 -127.16
CA LEU A 28 20.07 -101.96 -125.96
C LEU A 28 21.08 -100.81 -125.84
N GLY A 29 21.70 -100.38 -126.93
CA GLY A 29 22.57 -99.21 -126.98
C GLY A 29 21.82 -97.90 -126.67
N GLN A 30 20.58 -97.75 -127.14
CA GLN A 30 19.72 -96.63 -126.75
C GLN A 30 19.31 -96.71 -125.28
N LYS A 31 18.91 -97.89 -124.77
CA LYS A 31 18.63 -98.09 -123.34
C LYS A 31 19.84 -97.83 -122.46
N VAL A 32 21.04 -98.24 -122.87
CA VAL A 32 22.31 -97.96 -122.16
C VAL A 32 22.62 -96.47 -122.21
N LYS A 33 22.43 -95.79 -123.34
CA LYS A 33 22.58 -94.33 -123.43
C LYS A 33 21.58 -93.60 -122.53
N GLN A 34 20.30 -93.98 -122.57
CA GLN A 34 19.25 -93.45 -121.72
C GLN A 34 19.52 -93.72 -120.24
N ALA A 35 19.97 -94.93 -119.90
CA ALA A 35 20.37 -95.29 -118.54
C ALA A 35 21.60 -94.50 -118.09
N ASN A 36 22.55 -94.22 -118.98
CA ASN A 36 23.75 -93.44 -118.67
C ASN A 36 23.43 -91.95 -118.53
N THR A 37 22.54 -91.39 -119.35
CA THR A 37 22.03 -90.02 -119.19
C THR A 37 21.22 -89.88 -117.91
N ASN A 38 20.36 -90.86 -117.59
CA ASN A 38 19.60 -90.86 -116.33
C ASN A 38 20.54 -91.03 -115.12
N ARG A 39 21.56 -91.88 -115.22
CA ARG A 39 22.59 -92.03 -114.17
C ARG A 39 23.36 -90.73 -113.97
N ASN A 40 23.73 -90.03 -115.04
CA ASN A 40 24.41 -88.73 -114.93
C ASN A 40 23.50 -87.65 -114.33
N LEU A 41 22.23 -87.60 -114.74
CA LEU A 41 21.24 -86.67 -114.18
C LEU A 41 21.00 -86.93 -112.69
N THR A 42 20.77 -88.19 -112.31
CA THR A 42 20.60 -88.59 -110.91
C THR A 42 21.85 -88.34 -110.08
N GLN A 43 23.06 -88.50 -110.64
CA GLN A 43 24.31 -88.15 -109.96
C GLN A 43 24.43 -86.63 -109.75
N GLN A 44 24.05 -85.83 -110.75
CA GLN A 44 24.03 -84.37 -110.64
C GLN A 44 23.01 -83.89 -109.59
N GLU A 45 21.82 -84.49 -109.57
CA GLU A 45 20.80 -84.23 -108.54
C GLU A 45 21.27 -84.63 -107.15
N LEU A 46 21.96 -85.78 -107.02
CA LEU A 46 22.55 -86.23 -105.77
C LEU A 46 23.64 -85.26 -105.26
N ASP A 47 24.50 -84.78 -106.13
CA ASP A 47 25.57 -83.85 -105.74
C ASP A 47 24.99 -82.47 -105.41
N ARG A 48 23.95 -82.01 -106.11
CA ARG A 48 23.19 -80.81 -105.74
C ARG A 48 22.52 -80.96 -104.37
N ALA A 49 21.84 -82.08 -104.14
CA ALA A 49 21.21 -82.36 -102.86
C ALA A 49 22.22 -82.45 -101.71
N LYS A 50 23.43 -82.97 -101.94
CA LYS A 50 24.53 -82.96 -100.96
C LYS A 50 25.03 -81.56 -100.67
N MET A 51 25.16 -80.70 -101.69
CA MET A 51 25.54 -79.31 -101.50
C MET A 51 24.48 -78.54 -100.71
N ASP A 52 23.21 -78.75 -101.03
CA ASP A 52 22.07 -78.17 -100.30
C ASP A 52 22.04 -78.68 -98.85
N LEU A 53 22.24 -79.99 -98.62
CA LEU A 53 22.35 -80.57 -97.28
C LEU A 53 23.48 -79.92 -96.47
N ALA A 54 24.67 -79.78 -97.06
CA ALA A 54 25.81 -79.14 -96.40
C ALA A 54 25.54 -77.66 -96.07
N SER A 55 24.80 -76.95 -96.92
CA SER A 55 24.36 -75.57 -96.64
C SER A 55 23.39 -75.54 -95.46
N VAL A 56 22.38 -76.40 -95.49
CA VAL A 56 21.37 -76.50 -94.41
C VAL A 56 22.02 -76.90 -93.08
N GLU A 57 22.98 -77.83 -93.09
CA GLU A 57 23.75 -78.21 -91.89
C GLU A 57 24.55 -77.02 -91.32
N LYS A 58 25.16 -76.22 -92.19
CA LYS A 58 25.87 -75.01 -91.78
C LYS A 58 24.92 -73.97 -91.20
N GLU A 59 23.79 -73.73 -91.84
CA GLU A 59 22.74 -72.83 -91.36
C GLU A 59 22.18 -73.30 -90.01
N LEU A 60 21.93 -74.61 -89.86
CA LEU A 60 21.49 -75.20 -88.60
C LEU A 60 22.52 -74.98 -87.48
N ALA A 61 23.81 -75.14 -87.77
CA ALA A 61 24.87 -74.89 -86.79
C ALA A 61 24.94 -73.41 -86.37
N VAL A 62 24.76 -72.48 -87.31
CA VAL A 62 24.67 -71.04 -87.02
C VAL A 62 23.46 -70.75 -86.13
N ALA A 63 22.27 -71.24 -86.51
CA ALA A 63 21.04 -71.06 -85.75
C ALA A 63 21.13 -71.67 -84.34
N GLN A 64 21.77 -72.82 -84.17
CA GLN A 64 22.02 -73.44 -82.87
C GLN A 64 22.93 -72.57 -81.98
N ASN A 65 23.96 -71.96 -82.57
CA ASN A 65 24.86 -71.08 -81.83
C ASN A 65 24.16 -69.76 -81.44
N GLU A 66 23.35 -69.20 -82.34
CA GLU A 66 22.51 -68.03 -82.06
C GLU A 66 21.51 -68.32 -80.95
N LEU A 67 20.82 -69.47 -80.99
CA LEU A 67 19.89 -69.89 -79.94
C LEU A 67 20.59 -70.02 -78.58
N LYS A 68 21.80 -70.57 -78.56
CA LYS A 68 22.61 -70.70 -77.34
C LYS A 68 23.03 -69.33 -76.79
N ASN A 69 23.36 -68.38 -77.66
CA ASN A 69 23.71 -67.02 -77.26
C ASN A 69 22.48 -66.26 -76.74
N LEU A 70 21.35 -66.34 -77.45
CA LEU A 70 20.07 -65.78 -77.02
C LEU A 70 19.63 -66.36 -75.67
N SER A 71 19.72 -67.67 -75.48
CA SER A 71 19.40 -68.32 -74.20
C SER A 71 20.26 -67.80 -73.04
N ARG A 72 21.55 -67.56 -73.27
CA ARG A 72 22.44 -66.95 -72.27
C ARG A 72 22.08 -65.50 -72.00
N GLU A 73 21.72 -64.73 -73.02
CA GLU A 73 21.29 -63.35 -72.86
C GLU A 73 19.97 -63.26 -72.07
N THR A 74 19.00 -64.11 -72.39
CA THR A 74 17.75 -64.23 -71.63
C THR A 74 18.03 -64.57 -70.17
N SER A 75 18.88 -65.57 -69.90
CA SER A 75 19.25 -65.93 -68.52
C SER A 75 19.91 -64.77 -67.76
N ARG A 76 20.74 -63.97 -68.44
CA ARG A 76 21.36 -62.77 -67.84
C ARG A 76 20.33 -61.70 -67.52
N LYS A 77 19.40 -61.43 -68.44
CA LYS A 77 18.32 -60.46 -68.23
C LYS A 77 17.36 -60.91 -67.13
N GLU A 78 17.07 -62.20 -67.01
CA GLU A 78 16.26 -62.74 -65.91
C GLU A 78 16.92 -62.48 -64.54
N VAL A 79 18.23 -62.70 -64.42
CA VAL A 79 18.98 -62.37 -63.20
C VAL A 79 18.98 -60.86 -62.93
N GLU A 80 19.14 -60.03 -63.96
CA GLU A 80 19.09 -58.57 -63.82
C GLU A 80 17.72 -58.08 -63.36
N VAL A 81 16.63 -58.61 -63.93
CA VAL A 81 15.25 -58.31 -63.50
C VAL A 81 15.04 -58.70 -62.04
N ALA A 82 15.50 -59.88 -61.63
CA ALA A 82 15.41 -60.32 -60.23
C ALA A 82 16.19 -59.37 -59.29
N ALA A 83 17.37 -58.92 -59.70
CA ALA A 83 18.18 -57.97 -58.93
C ALA A 83 17.51 -56.58 -58.84
N LEU A 84 16.90 -56.10 -59.94
CA LEU A 84 16.15 -54.85 -59.95
C LEU A 84 14.89 -54.93 -59.08
N GLN A 85 14.19 -56.08 -59.10
CA GLN A 85 13.03 -56.31 -58.24
C GLN A 85 13.44 -56.25 -56.76
N GLY A 86 14.54 -56.91 -56.37
CA GLY A 86 15.04 -56.83 -54.99
C GLY A 86 15.43 -55.41 -54.55
N LYS A 87 15.99 -54.61 -55.47
CA LYS A 87 16.25 -53.18 -55.21
C LYS A 87 14.97 -52.37 -55.05
N LEU A 88 13.95 -52.66 -55.87
CA LEU A 88 12.64 -52.01 -55.80
C LEU A 88 11.95 -52.31 -54.46
N ASP A 89 11.97 -53.57 -54.03
CA ASP A 89 11.37 -54.00 -52.76
C ASP A 89 12.10 -53.34 -51.56
N THR A 90 13.44 -53.27 -51.62
CA THR A 90 14.23 -52.58 -50.60
C THR A 90 13.94 -51.08 -50.56
N ALA A 91 13.79 -50.44 -51.73
CA ALA A 91 13.45 -49.04 -51.81
C ALA A 91 12.04 -48.77 -51.27
N ALA A 92 11.07 -49.64 -51.58
CA ALA A 92 9.70 -49.55 -51.06
C ALA A 92 9.67 -49.66 -49.53
N ALA A 93 10.37 -50.64 -48.95
CA ALA A 93 10.49 -50.78 -47.49
C ALA A 93 11.13 -49.54 -46.84
N ARG A 94 12.12 -48.93 -47.51
CA ARG A 94 12.75 -47.69 -47.01
C ARG A 94 11.80 -46.49 -47.08
N ILE A 95 10.97 -46.38 -48.12
CA ILE A 95 9.95 -45.34 -48.23
C ILE A 95 8.92 -45.48 -47.10
N GLU A 96 8.44 -46.70 -46.84
CA GLU A 96 7.51 -46.98 -45.75
C GLU A 96 8.10 -46.60 -44.39
N ALA A 97 9.34 -47.00 -44.12
CA ALA A 97 10.03 -46.63 -42.88
C ALA A 97 10.20 -45.11 -42.74
N LEU A 98 10.52 -44.39 -43.83
CA LEU A 98 10.63 -42.93 -43.81
C LEU A 98 9.28 -42.25 -43.58
N ASN A 99 8.19 -42.78 -44.15
CA ASN A 99 6.85 -42.26 -43.92
C ASN A 99 6.43 -42.43 -42.46
N ASN A 100 6.66 -43.61 -41.87
CA ASN A 100 6.37 -43.83 -40.45
C ASN A 100 7.18 -42.88 -39.54
N ASN A 101 8.45 -42.63 -39.87
CA ASN A 101 9.26 -41.66 -39.13
C ASN A 101 8.75 -40.22 -39.32
N LEU A 102 8.28 -39.86 -40.53
CA LEU A 102 7.71 -38.55 -40.80
C LEU A 102 6.44 -38.32 -39.96
N ASP A 103 5.58 -39.35 -39.87
CA ASP A 103 4.35 -39.30 -39.08
C ASP A 103 4.67 -39.12 -37.58
N GLN A 104 5.61 -39.89 -37.03
CA GLN A 104 6.06 -39.74 -35.64
C GLN A 104 6.64 -38.34 -35.35
N VAL A 105 7.45 -37.81 -36.27
CA VAL A 105 8.01 -36.46 -36.11
C VAL A 105 6.90 -35.40 -36.15
N ASN A 106 5.90 -35.56 -37.01
CA ASN A 106 4.77 -34.64 -37.08
C ASN A 106 3.93 -34.67 -35.79
N GLU A 107 3.68 -35.85 -35.23
CA GLU A 107 2.98 -36.00 -33.94
C GLU A 107 3.74 -35.27 -32.81
N HIS A 108 5.04 -35.51 -32.66
CA HIS A 108 5.87 -34.82 -31.68
C HIS A 108 5.92 -33.31 -31.89
N LEU A 109 5.94 -32.86 -33.15
CA LEU A 109 5.95 -31.44 -33.48
C LEU A 109 4.62 -30.77 -33.10
N ASP A 110 3.50 -31.48 -33.24
CA ASP A 110 2.20 -31.01 -32.79
C ASP A 110 2.05 -31.01 -31.26
N GLU A 111 2.63 -31.98 -30.56
CA GLU A 111 2.76 -31.97 -29.09
C GLU A 111 3.55 -30.75 -28.61
N LEU A 112 4.76 -30.55 -29.13
CA LEU A 112 5.58 -29.39 -28.79
C LEU A 112 4.87 -28.06 -29.08
N ARG A 113 4.09 -27.97 -30.15
CA ARG A 113 3.27 -26.79 -30.46
C ARG A 113 2.12 -26.58 -29.47
N ARG A 114 1.53 -27.63 -28.93
CA ARG A 114 0.51 -27.52 -27.87
C ARG A 114 1.16 -27.03 -26.58
N ASP A 115 2.27 -27.63 -26.19
CA ASP A 115 3.01 -27.26 -24.97
C ASP A 115 3.50 -25.81 -25.03
N ASN A 116 4.05 -25.37 -26.17
CA ASN A 116 4.50 -24.00 -26.32
C ASN A 116 3.35 -22.99 -26.19
N ARG A 117 2.17 -23.31 -26.75
CA ARG A 117 0.96 -22.48 -26.56
C ARG A 117 0.49 -22.44 -25.11
N ALA A 118 0.54 -23.58 -24.41
CA ALA A 118 0.18 -23.66 -22.99
C ALA A 118 1.13 -22.80 -22.14
N LEU A 119 2.44 -22.97 -22.32
CA LEU A 119 3.47 -22.21 -21.61
C LEU A 119 3.37 -20.70 -21.90
N GLN A 120 3.05 -20.30 -23.14
CA GLN A 120 2.78 -18.90 -23.47
C GLN A 120 1.58 -18.34 -22.70
N GLY A 121 0.50 -19.13 -22.56
CA GLY A 121 -0.67 -18.76 -21.77
C GLY A 121 -0.34 -18.61 -20.28
N GLU A 122 0.41 -19.56 -19.72
CA GLU A 122 0.88 -19.49 -18.33
C GLU A 122 1.77 -18.28 -18.08
N LEU A 123 2.71 -17.99 -18.98
CA LEU A 123 3.59 -16.82 -18.90
C LEU A 123 2.78 -15.51 -18.90
N GLN A 124 1.78 -15.42 -19.77
CA GLN A 124 0.89 -14.25 -19.82
C GLN A 124 0.06 -14.10 -18.53
N ALA A 125 -0.47 -15.20 -18.00
CA ALA A 125 -1.21 -15.20 -16.74
C ALA A 125 -0.33 -14.74 -15.57
N ALA A 126 0.89 -15.29 -15.46
CA ALA A 126 1.85 -14.90 -14.43
C ALA A 126 2.31 -13.44 -14.57
N HIS A 127 2.39 -12.91 -15.80
CA HIS A 127 2.69 -11.50 -16.04
C HIS A 127 1.56 -10.59 -15.53
N ASN A 128 0.32 -10.92 -15.85
CA ASN A 128 -0.86 -10.17 -15.38
C ASN A 128 -0.96 -10.18 -13.85
N GLU A 129 -0.72 -11.34 -13.23
CA GLU A 129 -0.70 -11.48 -11.77
C GLU A 129 0.40 -10.62 -11.14
N ASN A 130 1.61 -10.62 -11.69
CA ASN A 130 2.69 -9.75 -11.20
C ASN A 130 2.36 -8.26 -11.35
N SER A 131 1.68 -7.86 -12.42
CA SER A 131 1.23 -6.47 -12.58
C SER A 131 0.23 -6.11 -11.49
N LEU A 132 -0.76 -6.96 -11.23
CA LEU A 132 -1.78 -6.73 -10.20
C LEU A 132 -1.17 -6.70 -8.79
N LEU A 133 -0.21 -7.58 -8.50
CA LEU A 133 0.51 -7.57 -7.23
C LEU A 133 1.33 -6.28 -7.05
N ARG A 134 1.98 -5.78 -8.11
CA ARG A 134 2.69 -4.48 -8.06
C ARG A 134 1.75 -3.32 -7.78
N ASP A 135 0.60 -3.28 -8.46
CA ASP A 135 -0.39 -2.22 -8.25
C ASP A 135 -0.95 -2.25 -6.82
N ASN A 136 -1.21 -3.44 -6.28
CA ASN A 136 -1.65 -3.61 -4.90
C ASN A 136 -0.58 -3.19 -3.90
N LEU A 137 0.69 -3.54 -4.14
CA LEU A 137 1.81 -3.14 -3.30
C LEU A 137 1.95 -1.62 -3.27
N GLN A 138 1.89 -0.96 -4.43
CA GLN A 138 1.94 0.50 -4.53
C GLN A 138 0.77 1.16 -3.77
N ARG A 139 -0.45 0.60 -3.88
CA ARG A 139 -1.61 1.10 -3.12
C ARG A 139 -1.41 0.97 -1.61
N LEU A 140 -0.90 -0.18 -1.15
CA LEU A 140 -0.61 -0.41 0.26
C LEU A 140 0.49 0.51 0.78
N GLU A 141 1.52 0.80 -0.02
CA GLU A 141 2.56 1.77 0.33
C GLU A 141 1.99 3.18 0.50
N THR A 142 1.12 3.63 -0.41
CA THR A 142 0.45 4.93 -0.28
C THR A 142 -0.42 4.99 0.98
N GLN A 143 -1.23 3.95 1.23
CA GLN A 143 -2.08 3.89 2.44
C GLN A 143 -1.24 3.88 3.73
N LEU A 144 -0.09 3.21 3.73
CA LEU A 144 0.81 3.20 4.88
C LEU A 144 1.38 4.59 5.15
N GLU A 145 1.74 5.34 4.11
CA GLU A 145 2.29 6.69 4.28
C GLU A 145 1.21 7.68 4.71
N GLU A 146 0.00 7.60 4.17
CA GLU A 146 -1.16 8.37 4.63
C GLU A 146 -1.44 8.11 6.13
N ALA A 147 -1.50 6.85 6.54
CA ALA A 147 -1.71 6.48 7.94
C ALA A 147 -0.57 6.96 8.86
N ARG A 148 0.67 7.03 8.36
CA ARG A 148 1.81 7.57 9.12
C ARG A 148 1.72 9.07 9.30
N GLU A 149 1.33 9.81 8.27
CA GLU A 149 1.13 11.27 8.37
C GLU A 149 -0.06 11.60 9.27
N GLU A 150 -1.16 10.85 9.20
CA GLU A 150 -2.28 10.97 10.13
C GLU A 150 -1.84 10.75 11.58
N ASN A 151 -1.07 9.69 11.86
CA ASN A 151 -0.53 9.45 13.20
C ASN A 151 0.40 10.59 13.66
N ARG A 152 1.23 11.14 12.76
CA ARG A 152 2.09 12.29 13.08
C ARG A 152 1.27 13.52 13.44
N ALA A 153 0.20 13.81 12.69
CA ALA A 153 -0.70 14.91 12.97
C ALA A 153 -1.43 14.74 14.31
N ILE A 154 -1.93 13.52 14.59
CA ILE A 154 -2.59 13.21 15.87
C ILE A 154 -1.61 13.39 17.03
N CYS A 155 -0.37 12.89 16.92
CA CYS A 155 0.64 13.07 17.96
C CYS A 155 0.95 14.54 18.24
N GLN A 156 1.02 15.39 17.20
CA GLN A 156 1.19 16.84 17.37
C GLN A 156 0.00 17.47 18.09
N GLN A 157 -1.23 17.12 17.69
CA GLN A 157 -2.45 17.61 18.34
C GLN A 157 -2.50 17.20 19.82
N VAL A 158 -2.15 15.95 20.14
CA VAL A 158 -2.08 15.48 21.53
C VAL A 158 -1.08 16.32 22.33
N SER A 159 0.12 16.57 21.80
CA SER A 159 1.11 17.40 22.50
C SER A 159 0.63 18.85 22.74
N VAL A 160 -0.04 19.47 21.77
CA VAL A 160 -0.61 20.82 21.93
C VAL A 160 -1.68 20.82 23.01
N THR A 161 -2.63 19.89 22.95
CA THR A 161 -3.70 19.79 23.94
C THR A 161 -3.19 19.48 25.34
N GLU A 162 -2.10 18.72 25.48
CA GLU A 162 -1.44 18.48 26.77
C GLU A 162 -0.88 19.78 27.38
N VAL A 163 -0.23 20.63 26.56
CA VAL A 163 0.29 21.92 27.00
C VAL A 163 -0.85 22.87 27.39
N GLU A 164 -1.91 22.93 26.59
CA GLU A 164 -3.11 23.73 26.90
C GLU A 164 -3.77 23.28 28.21
N MET A 165 -3.91 21.97 28.43
CA MET A 165 -4.45 21.42 29.67
C MET A 165 -3.57 21.77 30.88
N LYS A 166 -2.24 21.74 30.73
CA LYS A 166 -1.32 22.16 31.79
C LYS A 166 -1.47 23.65 32.11
N HIS A 167 -1.58 24.49 31.08
CA HIS A 167 -1.78 25.92 31.24
C HIS A 167 -3.13 26.25 31.90
N LEU A 168 -4.23 25.61 31.45
CA LEU A 168 -5.55 25.78 32.05
C LEU A 168 -5.58 25.34 33.51
N ARG A 169 -4.90 24.24 33.85
CA ARG A 169 -4.74 23.82 35.25
C ARG A 169 -4.01 24.86 36.09
N GLN A 170 -2.93 25.44 35.58
CA GLN A 170 -2.21 26.50 36.28
C GLN A 170 -3.08 27.75 36.48
N ASN A 171 -3.76 28.21 35.45
CA ASN A 171 -4.68 29.34 35.53
C ASN A 171 -5.79 29.13 36.56
N LEU A 172 -6.31 27.90 36.64
CA LEU A 172 -7.35 27.55 37.60
C LEU A 172 -6.81 27.59 39.05
N GLU A 173 -5.56 27.18 39.25
CA GLU A 173 -4.90 27.28 40.56
C GLU A 173 -4.62 28.74 40.94
N ASP A 174 -4.13 29.56 40.01
CA ASP A 174 -3.90 30.99 40.24
C ASP A 174 -5.22 31.72 40.58
N ALA A 175 -6.31 31.40 39.87
CA ALA A 175 -7.63 31.96 40.16
C ALA A 175 -8.17 31.52 41.54
N ARG A 176 -7.90 30.28 41.95
CA ARG A 176 -8.23 29.80 43.31
C ARG A 176 -7.45 30.55 44.38
N GLN A 177 -6.16 30.79 44.16
CA GLN A 177 -5.33 31.56 45.09
C GLN A 177 -5.82 33.00 45.22
N GLN A 178 -6.13 33.66 44.10
CA GLN A 178 -6.70 35.02 44.11
C GLN A 178 -8.03 35.09 44.86
N LEU A 179 -8.86 34.05 44.74
CA LEU A 179 -10.12 33.97 45.47
C LEU A 179 -9.87 33.86 46.98
N ALA A 180 -8.92 33.03 47.40
CA ALA A 180 -8.54 32.89 48.81
C ALA A 180 -7.97 34.21 49.38
N ASP A 181 -7.10 34.89 48.64
CA ASP A 181 -6.55 36.19 49.04
C ASP A 181 -7.66 37.25 49.17
N SER A 182 -8.62 37.25 48.24
CA SER A 182 -9.78 38.14 48.29
C SER A 182 -10.68 37.87 49.48
N GLN A 183 -10.89 36.59 49.84
CA GLN A 183 -11.63 36.21 51.04
C GLN A 183 -10.91 36.68 52.32
N HIS A 184 -9.59 36.50 52.38
CA HIS A 184 -8.80 36.96 53.51
C HIS A 184 -8.79 38.50 53.64
N LEU A 185 -8.69 39.23 52.52
CA LEU A 185 -8.84 40.69 52.51
C LEU A 185 -10.22 41.14 53.01
N ARG A 186 -11.30 40.45 52.59
CA ARG A 186 -12.66 40.73 53.10
C ARG A 186 -12.76 40.48 54.61
N GLN A 187 -12.13 39.43 55.12
CA GLN A 187 -12.10 39.16 56.56
C GLN A 187 -11.35 40.25 57.33
N LYS A 188 -10.21 40.72 56.82
CA LYS A 188 -9.48 41.85 57.40
C LYS A 188 -10.27 43.15 57.36
N LEU A 189 -10.98 43.40 56.25
CA LEU A 189 -11.85 44.57 56.11
C LEU A 189 -12.96 44.54 57.16
N ALA A 190 -13.65 43.40 57.31
CA ALA A 190 -14.68 43.23 58.34
C ALA A 190 -14.14 43.45 59.76
N GLN A 191 -12.94 42.95 60.06
CA GLN A 191 -12.29 43.20 61.35
C GLN A 191 -11.93 44.68 61.55
N ALA A 192 -11.45 45.36 60.51
CA ALA A 192 -11.14 46.78 60.57
C ALA A 192 -12.40 47.63 60.76
N GLU A 193 -13.51 47.25 60.13
CA GLU A 193 -14.82 47.87 60.32
C GLU A 193 -15.33 47.71 61.77
N ASP A 194 -15.21 46.51 62.34
CA ASP A 194 -15.58 46.22 63.74
C ASP A 194 -14.72 47.02 64.74
N ASN A 195 -13.40 47.08 64.49
CA ASN A 195 -12.49 47.90 65.29
C ASN A 195 -12.84 49.40 65.18
N LEU A 196 -13.16 49.89 63.96
CA LEU A 196 -13.57 51.28 63.75
C LEU A 196 -14.85 51.58 64.53
N GLN A 197 -15.85 50.71 64.48
CA GLN A 197 -17.10 50.86 65.23
C GLN A 197 -16.84 50.87 66.74
N THR A 198 -15.95 50.01 67.23
CA THR A 198 -15.54 49.99 68.64
C THR A 198 -14.89 51.32 69.04
N THR A 199 -13.90 51.79 68.26
CA THR A 199 -13.24 53.08 68.54
C THR A 199 -14.19 54.28 68.43
N GLN A 200 -15.16 54.25 67.52
CA GLN A 200 -16.22 55.26 67.44
C GLN A 200 -17.05 55.29 68.73
N SER A 201 -17.44 54.12 69.24
CA SER A 201 -18.14 54.02 70.53
C SER A 201 -17.28 54.52 71.69
N GLU A 202 -15.99 54.21 71.72
CA GLU A 202 -15.05 54.73 72.71
C GLU A 202 -14.94 56.26 72.66
N ILE A 203 -14.87 56.85 71.45
CA ILE A 203 -14.85 58.31 71.27
C ILE A 203 -16.15 58.92 71.78
N GLU A 204 -17.32 58.35 71.48
CA GLU A 204 -18.61 58.81 72.01
C GLU A 204 -18.65 58.77 73.55
N GLN A 205 -18.16 57.68 74.15
CA GLN A 205 -18.04 57.55 75.59
C GLN A 205 -17.10 58.61 76.18
N LEU A 206 -15.93 58.81 75.59
CA LEU A 206 -14.96 59.83 76.02
C LEU A 206 -15.56 61.25 75.89
N HIS A 207 -16.26 61.55 74.80
CA HIS A 207 -16.97 62.82 74.62
C HIS A 207 -18.02 63.03 75.72
N SER A 208 -18.81 62.00 76.03
CA SER A 208 -19.80 62.07 77.11
C SER A 208 -19.13 62.35 78.47
N ARG A 209 -17.96 61.74 78.73
CA ARG A 209 -17.17 61.93 79.95
C ARG A 209 -16.55 63.33 80.01
N ILE A 210 -15.98 63.83 78.91
CA ILE A 210 -15.47 65.19 78.82
C ILE A 210 -16.59 66.18 79.11
N LYS A 211 -17.78 66.00 78.52
CA LYS A 211 -18.94 66.86 78.77
C LYS A 211 -19.37 66.81 80.24
N ALA A 212 -19.42 65.63 80.84
CA ALA A 212 -19.73 65.47 82.26
C ALA A 212 -18.70 66.16 83.16
N LEU A 213 -17.40 66.00 82.88
CA LEU A 213 -16.31 66.66 83.59
C LEU A 213 -16.35 68.19 83.40
N GLN A 214 -16.65 68.68 82.19
CA GLN A 214 -16.84 70.10 81.92
C GLN A 214 -18.02 70.68 82.70
N ALA A 215 -19.14 69.95 82.78
CA ALA A 215 -20.28 70.34 83.61
C ALA A 215 -19.91 70.36 85.09
N GLN A 216 -19.12 69.38 85.55
CA GLN A 216 -18.62 69.33 86.92
C GLN A 216 -17.71 70.52 87.24
N ILE A 217 -16.78 70.87 86.34
CA ILE A 217 -15.92 72.06 86.45
C ILE A 217 -16.76 73.35 86.42
N ALA A 218 -17.81 73.43 85.60
CA ALA A 218 -18.70 74.59 85.58
C ALA A 218 -19.50 74.74 86.90
N LEU A 219 -19.75 73.63 87.61
CA LEU A 219 -20.41 73.61 88.91
C LEU A 219 -19.46 73.99 90.06
N THR A 220 -18.22 73.49 90.06
CA THR A 220 -17.23 73.75 91.14
C THR A 220 -16.33 74.96 90.88
N GLY A 221 -16.27 75.46 89.65
CA GLY A 221 -15.42 76.59 89.24
C GLY A 221 -16.01 77.97 89.57
N LYS A 222 -17.25 78.05 90.06
CA LYS A 222 -17.78 79.29 90.63
C LYS A 222 -17.28 79.43 92.06
N ASN A 223 -16.66 80.57 92.36
CA ASN A 223 -16.28 80.87 93.73
C ASN A 223 -17.54 80.91 94.61
N PRO A 224 -17.60 80.19 95.75
CA PRO A 224 -18.77 80.18 96.65
C PRO A 224 -19.27 81.58 97.03
N LEU A 225 -18.37 82.57 97.04
CA LEU A 225 -18.69 83.96 97.36
C LEU A 225 -19.42 84.70 96.23
N GLU A 226 -19.34 84.23 94.98
CA GLU A 226 -20.06 84.81 93.83
C GLU A 226 -21.58 84.62 93.89
N VAL A 227 -22.07 83.82 94.85
CA VAL A 227 -23.51 83.65 95.12
C VAL A 227 -24.11 84.92 95.76
N ILE A 228 -23.31 85.74 96.43
CA ILE A 228 -23.77 86.97 97.10
C ILE A 228 -23.91 88.11 96.10
N LYS A 229 -25.06 88.79 96.12
CA LYS A 229 -25.34 89.88 95.20
C LYS A 229 -24.34 91.03 95.39
N GLY A 230 -23.60 91.33 94.31
CA GLY A 230 -22.58 92.38 94.29
C GLY A 230 -21.14 91.86 94.43
N ILE A 231 -20.94 90.59 94.79
CA ILE A 231 -19.63 89.93 94.72
C ILE A 231 -19.51 89.25 93.35
N GLY A 232 -18.83 89.91 92.41
CA GLY A 232 -18.44 89.28 91.14
C GLY A 232 -17.08 88.56 91.24
N PRO A 233 -16.62 87.87 90.17
CA PRO A 233 -15.37 87.11 90.17
C PRO A 233 -14.16 87.89 90.67
N THR A 234 -14.09 89.19 90.36
CA THR A 234 -13.02 90.10 90.81
C THR A 234 -13.01 90.29 92.33
N TYR A 235 -14.18 90.50 92.95
CA TYR A 235 -14.30 90.70 94.40
C TYR A 235 -14.15 89.37 95.15
N ALA A 236 -14.71 88.30 94.60
CA ALA A 236 -14.56 86.94 95.13
C ALA A 236 -13.08 86.51 95.14
N LYS A 237 -12.32 86.81 94.08
CA LYS A 237 -10.87 86.56 94.03
C LYS A 237 -10.10 87.35 95.10
N ARG A 238 -10.41 88.64 95.29
CA ARG A 238 -9.77 89.48 96.32
C ARG A 238 -10.07 89.00 97.73
N LEU A 239 -11.31 88.55 97.98
CA LEU A 239 -11.72 87.94 99.24
C LEU A 239 -10.94 86.64 99.50
N ASN A 240 -10.82 85.77 98.49
CA ASN A 240 -10.03 84.55 98.58
C ASN A 240 -8.54 84.84 98.84
N GLU A 241 -7.95 85.83 98.18
CA GLU A 241 -6.56 86.26 98.43
C GLU A 241 -6.37 86.79 99.86
N TYR A 242 -7.43 87.31 100.48
CA TYR A 242 -7.47 87.72 101.89
C TYR A 242 -7.76 86.56 102.86
N GLY A 243 -7.88 85.33 102.36
CA GLY A 243 -8.12 84.14 103.19
C GLY A 243 -9.60 83.84 103.46
N ILE A 244 -10.52 84.59 102.85
CA ILE A 244 -11.96 84.36 102.95
C ILE A 244 -12.37 83.54 101.74
N TYR A 245 -12.61 82.23 101.91
CA TYR A 245 -12.90 81.32 100.80
C TYR A 245 -14.35 80.82 100.79
N THR A 246 -15.03 80.89 101.93
CA THR A 246 -16.38 80.36 102.14
C THR A 246 -17.35 81.44 102.61
N LEU A 247 -18.66 81.16 102.46
CA LEU A 247 -19.70 82.05 103.00
C LEU A 247 -19.60 82.20 104.52
N GLU A 248 -19.09 81.18 105.23
CA GLU A 248 -18.89 81.21 106.68
C GLU A 248 -17.73 82.12 107.07
N ASP A 249 -16.60 82.04 106.35
CA ASP A 249 -15.48 82.96 106.53
C ASP A 249 -15.94 84.41 106.34
N LEU A 250 -16.76 84.65 105.31
CA LEU A 250 -17.29 85.98 105.03
C LEU A 250 -18.32 86.43 106.08
N ALA A 251 -19.14 85.52 106.60
CA ALA A 251 -20.13 85.80 107.64
C ALA A 251 -19.50 86.22 108.99
N GLN A 252 -18.30 85.71 109.28
CA GLN A 252 -17.56 86.01 110.51
C GLN A 252 -16.59 87.18 110.36
N ALA A 253 -16.24 87.57 109.14
CA ALA A 253 -15.33 88.67 108.88
C ALA A 253 -15.91 90.03 109.31
N ASP A 254 -15.02 90.93 109.72
CA ASP A 254 -15.35 92.29 110.14
C ASP A 254 -15.56 93.20 108.90
N PRO A 255 -16.72 93.90 108.77
CA PRO A 255 -16.97 94.81 107.65
C PRO A 255 -15.86 95.84 107.42
N ALA A 256 -15.21 96.33 108.48
CA ALA A 256 -14.13 97.32 108.37
C ALA A 256 -12.84 96.69 107.81
N ALA A 257 -12.53 95.46 108.21
CA ALA A 257 -11.37 94.70 107.73
C ALA A 257 -11.52 94.36 106.24
N ILE A 258 -12.72 93.96 105.81
CA ILE A 258 -13.06 93.70 104.41
C ILE A 258 -12.95 94.99 103.57
N ALA A 259 -13.49 96.11 104.07
CA ALA A 259 -13.45 97.39 103.36
C ALA A 259 -12.02 97.87 103.08
N GLY A 260 -11.12 97.70 104.06
CA GLY A 260 -9.72 98.08 103.96
C GLY A 260 -8.90 97.20 103.01
N HIS A 261 -9.16 95.89 102.97
CA HIS A 261 -8.36 94.98 102.15
C HIS A 261 -8.83 94.86 100.70
N ILE A 262 -10.12 95.08 100.42
CA ILE A 262 -10.65 94.99 99.05
C ILE A 262 -10.35 96.26 98.22
N ASP A 263 -9.72 97.26 98.84
CA ASP A 263 -9.41 98.59 98.26
C ASP A 263 -10.69 99.25 97.72
N LEU A 264 -11.70 99.34 98.59
CA LEU A 264 -13.00 99.92 98.27
C LEU A 264 -12.90 101.43 98.23
N LYS A 265 -13.12 102.01 97.04
CA LYS A 265 -13.07 103.46 96.86
C LYS A 265 -14.36 104.10 97.39
N PRO A 266 -14.31 105.31 97.98
CA PRO A 266 -15.47 105.92 98.67
C PRO A 266 -16.73 106.12 97.82
N TRP A 267 -16.60 106.13 96.49
CA TRP A 267 -17.69 106.32 95.52
C TRP A 267 -18.29 105.00 95.02
N GLN A 268 -17.69 103.86 95.36
CA GLN A 268 -18.24 102.55 95.04
C GLN A 268 -19.35 102.25 96.05
N ALA A 269 -20.60 102.15 95.58
CA ALA A 269 -21.77 101.83 96.39
C ALA A 269 -21.81 100.34 96.76
N VAL A 270 -20.70 99.86 97.29
CA VAL A 270 -20.48 98.48 97.70
C VAL A 270 -20.41 98.49 99.22
N TYR A 271 -21.27 97.68 99.84
CA TYR A 271 -21.44 97.66 101.28
C TYR A 271 -20.99 96.30 101.82
N PRO A 272 -19.73 96.16 102.28
CA PRO A 272 -19.24 94.93 102.88
C PRO A 272 -20.14 94.40 104.00
N ALA A 273 -20.78 95.29 104.76
CA ALA A 273 -21.76 94.93 105.77
C ALA A 273 -23.00 94.21 105.18
N ALA A 274 -23.44 94.60 103.99
CA ALA A 274 -24.54 93.92 103.28
C ALA A 274 -24.10 92.54 102.81
N TRP A 275 -22.88 92.40 102.30
CA TRP A 275 -22.30 91.11 101.93
C TRP A 275 -22.19 90.14 103.10
N ILE A 276 -21.72 90.60 104.26
CA ILE A 276 -21.63 89.77 105.49
C ILE A 276 -23.02 89.35 105.96
N THR A 277 -24.02 90.24 105.88
CA THR A 277 -25.40 89.93 106.28
C THR A 277 -26.02 88.91 105.34
N GLU A 278 -25.82 89.05 104.03
CA GLU A 278 -26.27 88.09 103.03
C GLU A 278 -25.51 86.76 103.17
N ALA A 279 -24.20 86.80 103.43
CA ALA A 279 -23.38 85.63 103.74
C ALA A 279 -23.91 84.86 104.97
N ARG A 280 -24.26 85.56 106.06
CA ARG A 280 -24.86 84.96 107.26
C ARG A 280 -26.19 84.30 106.98
N THR A 281 -27.06 84.96 106.21
CA THR A 281 -28.39 84.38 105.89
C THR A 281 -28.27 83.18 104.97
N LEU A 282 -27.33 83.20 104.01
CA LEU A 282 -27.07 82.07 103.13
C LEU A 282 -26.36 80.92 103.85
N ALA A 283 -25.36 81.20 104.70
CA ALA A 283 -24.69 80.20 105.52
C ALA A 283 -25.65 79.52 106.52
N ALA A 284 -26.54 80.30 107.15
CA ALA A 284 -27.58 79.74 108.02
C ALA A 284 -28.54 78.82 107.26
N LYS A 285 -28.96 79.20 106.05
CA LYS A 285 -29.82 78.35 105.20
C LYS A 285 -29.14 77.06 104.74
N ILE A 286 -27.82 77.07 104.55
CA ILE A 286 -27.05 75.89 104.21
C ILE A 286 -26.95 74.96 105.44
N ASN A 287 -26.71 75.51 106.63
CA ASN A 287 -26.64 74.76 107.89
C ASN A 287 -28.01 74.30 108.45
N GLU A 288 -29.13 74.89 107.99
CA GLU A 288 -30.50 74.45 108.32
C GLU A 288 -31.10 73.50 107.25
N GLY A 289 -30.35 73.23 106.17
CA GLY A 289 -30.80 72.48 105.00
C GLY A 289 -30.00 71.21 104.68
N GLU A 290 -29.25 70.68 105.66
CA GLU A 290 -28.68 69.32 105.64
C GLU A 290 -29.59 68.31 106.35
#